data_AF-A0AAV1MZ13-F1
#
_entry.id   AF-A0AAV1MZ13-F1
#
_cell.length_a   1.000
_cell.length_b   1.000
_cell.length_c   1.000
_cell.angle_alpha   90.00
_cell.angle_beta   90.00
_cell.angle_gamma   90.00
#
_symmetry.space_group_name_H-M   'P 1'
#
loop_
_entity.id
_entity.type
_entity.pdbx_description
1 polymer ?
#
loop_
_entity_poly.entity_id
_entity_poly.type
_entity_poly.pdbx_seq_one_letter_code
_entity_poly.pdbx_strand_id
1 'polypeptide(L)'
;MPAIKTLLRTFYFTKPLNSHAEGMNKREAEGCARKNADAAQDRDLSANPSSPIVAVFRVFQQELDTKHDKYERLVKISRDVTIESKRTIFLLHRVTNVQDPEEVVNEADIKLDAVRQKIGLIAEELRGEDIYQFHRAFTPGIQEYVEAVSFQHYIRHRCLISLEEINARLVFMKAEKEEPKGSAEALAVGAQVLTFQVTPADYLLGVADLTGELMRMCISSVGNGDIDTPFKLSQFLRQIHDGFSYIGNTGPYEVSKKLHTLRQSLGKVEDACYALRVRGSEIPKHMLADVFSSRNTLIDTEDGVV
;
A
#
# COMPACT_ATOMS: atom_id res chain seq x y z
N MET A 1 8.52 14.33 -14.98
CA MET A 1 7.71 13.85 -13.85
C MET A 1 7.24 15.03 -12.98
N PRO A 2 6.00 15.50 -13.17
CA PRO A 2 5.36 16.47 -12.29
C PRO A 2 4.94 15.84 -10.96
N ALA A 3 4.35 14.64 -10.94
CA ALA A 3 3.75 14.03 -9.74
C ALA A 3 4.71 13.91 -8.52
N ILE A 4 5.88 13.28 -8.68
CA ILE A 4 6.87 13.16 -7.59
C ILE A 4 7.45 14.53 -7.19
N LYS A 5 7.59 15.45 -8.17
CA LYS A 5 8.07 16.82 -7.92
C LYS A 5 7.02 17.70 -7.22
N THR A 6 5.72 17.45 -7.44
CA THR A 6 4.60 18.13 -6.78
C THR A 6 4.50 17.71 -5.32
N LEU A 7 4.69 16.41 -5.01
CA LEU A 7 4.70 15.87 -3.66
C LEU A 7 5.73 16.56 -2.74
N LEU A 8 6.89 16.92 -3.30
CA LEU A 8 7.96 17.59 -2.59
C LEU A 8 7.57 19.00 -2.11
N ARG A 9 6.71 19.73 -2.82
CA ARG A 9 6.25 21.06 -2.35
C ARG A 9 5.41 20.98 -1.07
N THR A 10 4.71 19.87 -0.85
CA THR A 10 3.87 19.66 0.34
C THR A 10 4.68 19.28 1.58
N PHE A 11 5.83 18.61 1.42
CA PHE A 11 6.71 18.22 2.53
C PHE A 11 7.51 19.37 3.16
N TYR A 12 7.66 20.51 2.48
CA TYR A 12 8.50 21.62 2.99
C TYR A 12 7.80 22.56 3.99
N PHE A 13 6.55 22.30 4.38
CA PHE A 13 5.78 23.20 5.26
C PHE A 13 5.21 22.54 6.52
N THR A 14 5.97 21.72 7.23
CA THR A 14 5.72 21.45 8.66
C THR A 14 7.00 20.94 9.35
N LYS A 15 7.71 21.82 10.06
CA LYS A 15 8.71 21.43 11.07
C LYS A 15 8.06 21.48 12.46
N PRO A 16 8.11 20.41 13.26
CA PRO A 16 8.17 20.53 14.71
C PRO A 16 9.63 20.48 15.18
N LEU A 17 9.93 21.21 16.25
CA LEU A 17 11.23 21.24 16.92
C LEU A 17 11.58 19.86 17.50
N ASN A 18 12.83 19.43 17.27
CA ASN A 18 13.43 18.23 17.86
C ASN A 18 14.00 18.58 19.25
N SER A 19 13.60 17.84 20.28
CA SER A 19 14.30 17.79 21.57
C SER A 19 15.04 16.45 21.69
N HIS A 20 16.36 16.53 21.83
CA HIS A 20 17.27 15.41 22.00
C HIS A 20 17.04 14.67 23.33
N ALA A 21 17.09 13.34 23.29
CA ALA A 21 17.49 12.51 24.43
C ALA A 21 18.27 11.30 23.91
N GLU A 22 19.56 11.24 24.26
CA GLU A 22 20.48 10.15 24.01
C GLU A 22 20.18 8.96 24.94
N GLY A 23 20.33 7.73 24.43
CA GLY A 23 20.23 6.50 25.22
C GLY A 23 21.33 5.52 24.84
N MET A 24 22.30 5.35 25.74
CA MET A 24 23.46 4.45 25.62
C MET A 24 23.13 2.97 25.96
N ASN A 25 24.02 2.11 25.48
CA ASN A 25 24.00 0.64 25.40
C ASN A 25 24.08 -0.16 26.73
N LYS A 26 23.53 -1.39 26.62
CA LYS A 26 23.96 -2.73 27.14
C LYS A 26 24.47 -2.90 28.60
N ARG A 27 23.82 -3.80 29.35
CA ARG A 27 24.39 -4.86 30.23
C ARG A 27 23.40 -6.04 30.28
N GLU A 28 23.73 -7.19 29.71
CA GLU A 28 24.33 -8.38 30.34
C GLU A 28 23.42 -9.09 31.35
N ALA A 29 23.17 -10.37 31.04
CA ALA A 29 22.28 -11.27 31.73
C ALA A 29 23.05 -12.05 32.80
N GLU A 30 22.58 -11.98 34.05
CA GLU A 30 22.96 -12.92 35.10
C GLU A 30 21.70 -13.39 35.83
N GLY A 31 21.57 -14.70 35.93
CA GLY A 31 20.43 -15.37 36.55
C GLY A 31 20.43 -15.22 38.06
N CYS A 32 19.24 -15.06 38.65
CA CYS A 32 19.04 -15.26 40.07
C CYS A 32 17.90 -16.26 40.30
N ALA A 33 18.22 -17.27 41.07
CA ALA A 33 17.42 -18.45 41.38
C ALA A 33 16.10 -18.11 42.09
N ARG A 34 15.06 -18.86 41.73
CA ARG A 34 13.74 -18.89 42.37
C ARG A 34 13.88 -19.43 43.80
N LYS A 35 13.58 -18.61 44.81
CA LYS A 35 13.14 -19.08 46.14
C LYS A 35 12.05 -18.16 46.68
N ASN A 36 11.10 -18.81 47.35
CA ASN A 36 9.99 -18.28 48.15
C ASN A 36 8.68 -18.02 47.39
N ALA A 37 8.04 -19.12 47.00
CA ALA A 37 6.60 -19.26 47.18
C ALA A 37 6.34 -19.36 48.68
N ASP A 38 5.69 -18.34 49.26
CA ASP A 38 4.89 -18.36 50.50
C ASP A 38 4.79 -16.94 51.07
N ALA A 39 4.05 -16.08 50.37
CA ALA A 39 3.42 -14.88 50.91
C ALA A 39 2.38 -14.32 49.92
N ALA A 40 1.57 -15.19 49.30
CA ALA A 40 0.33 -14.77 48.66
C ALA A 40 -0.75 -14.64 49.75
N GLN A 41 -0.52 -13.73 50.70
CA GLN A 41 -1.61 -13.20 51.50
C GLN A 41 -2.43 -12.30 50.59
N ASP A 42 -3.45 -12.93 50.02
CA ASP A 42 -4.78 -12.40 49.76
C ASP A 42 -5.02 -11.01 50.38
N ARG A 43 -4.56 -9.98 49.66
CA ARG A 43 -5.07 -8.63 49.82
C ARG A 43 -6.10 -8.44 48.73
N ASP A 44 -7.25 -9.09 48.92
CA ASP A 44 -8.49 -8.64 48.33
C ASP A 44 -8.85 -7.28 48.98
N LEU A 45 -8.11 -6.25 48.57
CA LEU A 45 -8.52 -4.87 48.72
C LEU A 45 -9.72 -4.73 47.80
N SER A 46 -10.90 -5.07 48.32
CA SER A 46 -12.18 -4.75 47.71
C SER A 46 -12.20 -3.25 47.42
N ALA A 47 -11.78 -2.89 46.22
CA ALA A 47 -11.73 -1.51 45.78
C ALA A 47 -13.18 -1.03 45.80
N ASN A 48 -13.50 -0.13 46.74
CA ASN A 48 -14.86 0.34 46.92
C ASN A 48 -15.38 0.86 45.56
N PRO A 49 -16.38 0.22 44.94
CA PRO A 49 -16.79 0.50 43.56
C PRO A 49 -17.38 1.91 43.38
N SER A 50 -17.60 2.61 44.49
CA SER A 50 -18.06 4.00 44.57
C SER A 50 -16.93 5.03 44.81
N SER A 51 -15.66 4.60 44.81
CA SER A 51 -14.52 5.51 44.89
C SER A 51 -14.45 6.42 43.66
N PRO A 52 -14.23 7.74 43.82
CA PRO A 52 -14.04 8.67 42.70
C PRO A 52 -12.94 8.22 41.73
N ILE A 53 -11.89 7.58 42.24
CA ILE A 53 -10.80 7.03 41.42
C ILE A 53 -11.32 5.88 40.55
N VAL A 54 -12.07 4.93 41.13
CA VAL A 54 -12.66 3.81 40.37
C VAL A 54 -13.63 4.32 39.31
N ALA A 55 -14.42 5.35 39.61
CA ALA A 55 -15.31 5.97 38.64
C ALA A 55 -14.54 6.59 37.45
N VAL A 56 -13.44 7.31 37.71
CA VAL A 56 -12.58 7.88 36.65
C VAL A 56 -11.94 6.79 35.80
N PHE A 57 -11.42 5.72 36.42
CA PHE A 57 -10.83 4.60 35.67
C PHE A 57 -11.87 3.84 34.82
N ARG A 58 -13.14 3.79 35.22
CA ARG A 58 -14.22 3.24 34.38
C ARG A 58 -14.47 4.10 33.14
N VAL A 59 -14.38 5.42 33.24
CA VAL A 59 -14.49 6.31 32.07
C VAL A 59 -13.32 6.09 31.12
N PHE A 60 -12.08 6.03 31.65
CA PHE A 60 -10.90 5.73 30.82
C PHE A 60 -10.98 4.36 30.16
N GLN A 61 -11.47 3.34 30.89
CA GLN A 61 -11.68 2.01 30.33
C GLN A 61 -12.65 2.08 29.14
N GLN A 62 -13.80 2.73 29.29
CA GLN A 62 -14.79 2.86 28.20
C GLN A 62 -14.23 3.59 26.98
N GLU A 63 -13.44 4.63 27.18
CA GLU A 63 -12.78 5.37 26.10
C GLU A 63 -11.75 4.48 25.35
N LEU A 64 -10.92 3.75 26.10
CA LEU A 64 -9.93 2.84 25.53
C LEU A 64 -10.57 1.66 24.80
N ASP A 65 -11.61 1.06 25.37
CA ASP A 65 -12.35 -0.06 24.77
C ASP A 65 -13.01 0.40 23.47
N THR A 66 -13.66 1.57 23.47
CA THR A 66 -14.25 2.17 22.25
C THR A 66 -13.22 2.41 21.16
N LYS A 67 -12.05 2.94 21.54
CA LYS A 67 -10.93 3.18 20.62
C LYS A 67 -10.37 1.86 20.07
N HIS A 68 -10.22 0.84 20.90
CA HIS A 68 -9.74 -0.47 20.49
C HIS A 68 -10.72 -1.16 19.53
N ASP A 69 -12.01 -1.15 19.85
CA ASP A 69 -13.05 -1.70 18.99
C ASP A 69 -13.07 -1.04 17.61
N LYS A 70 -12.89 0.29 17.56
CA LYS A 70 -12.76 1.04 16.30
C LYS A 70 -11.51 0.63 15.53
N TYR A 71 -10.37 0.52 16.22
CA TYR A 71 -9.12 0.06 15.61
C TYR A 71 -9.27 -1.31 14.96
N GLU A 72 -9.90 -2.27 15.66
CA GLU A 72 -10.13 -3.62 15.14
C GLU A 72 -11.11 -3.65 13.95
N ARG A 73 -12.14 -2.78 13.95
CA ARG A 73 -13.00 -2.62 12.76
C ARG A 73 -12.20 -2.10 11.56
N LEU A 74 -11.34 -1.10 11.75
CA LEU A 74 -10.47 -0.56 10.70
C LEU A 74 -9.49 -1.61 10.17
N VAL A 75 -8.88 -2.42 11.04
CA VAL A 75 -7.99 -3.52 10.65
C VAL A 75 -8.70 -4.52 9.74
N LYS A 76 -9.95 -4.89 10.07
CA LYS A 76 -10.76 -5.81 9.25
C LYS A 76 -11.04 -5.23 7.86
N ILE A 77 -11.50 -3.98 7.79
CA ILE A 77 -11.76 -3.31 6.50
C ILE A 77 -10.47 -3.19 5.69
N SER A 78 -9.35 -2.81 6.33
CA SER A 78 -8.04 -2.71 5.68
C SER A 78 -7.59 -4.05 5.12
N ARG A 79 -7.83 -5.15 5.84
CA ARG A 79 -7.45 -6.50 5.37
C ARG A 79 -8.21 -6.86 4.10
N ASP A 80 -9.50 -6.53 4.04
CA ASP A 80 -10.33 -6.73 2.86
C ASP A 80 -9.90 -5.88 1.67
N VAL A 81 -9.48 -4.63 1.92
CA VAL A 81 -8.88 -3.74 0.90
C VAL A 81 -7.60 -4.36 0.35
N THR A 82 -6.70 -4.84 1.22
CA THR A 82 -5.46 -5.52 0.80
C THR A 82 -5.75 -6.74 -0.07
N ILE A 83 -6.66 -7.63 0.36
CA ILE A 83 -6.96 -8.86 -0.37
C ILE A 83 -7.49 -8.57 -1.77
N GLU A 84 -8.46 -7.66 -1.90
CA GLU A 84 -9.04 -7.33 -3.21
C GLU A 84 -8.08 -6.54 -4.11
N SER A 85 -7.23 -5.69 -3.54
CA SER A 85 -6.18 -5.00 -4.29
C SER A 85 -5.17 -6.01 -4.86
N LYS A 86 -4.71 -6.98 -4.05
CA LYS A 86 -3.85 -8.09 -4.54
C LYS A 86 -4.51 -8.90 -5.64
N ARG A 87 -5.77 -9.28 -5.47
CA ARG A 87 -6.54 -10.01 -6.49
C ARG A 87 -6.60 -9.23 -7.79
N THR A 88 -6.74 -7.91 -7.70
CA THR A 88 -6.72 -7.03 -8.87
C THR A 88 -5.34 -6.96 -9.52
N ILE A 89 -4.26 -6.90 -8.74
CA ILE A 89 -2.88 -6.96 -9.26
C ILE A 89 -2.65 -8.28 -10.02
N PHE A 90 -3.06 -9.42 -9.44
CA PHE A 90 -2.97 -10.73 -10.12
C PHE A 90 -3.80 -10.79 -11.40
N LEU A 91 -4.97 -10.15 -11.43
CA LEU A 91 -5.77 -10.02 -12.64
C LEU A 91 -5.01 -9.20 -13.71
N LEU A 92 -4.43 -8.07 -13.32
CA LEU A 92 -3.69 -7.18 -14.22
C LEU A 92 -2.45 -7.83 -14.83
N HIS A 93 -1.80 -8.78 -14.15
CA HIS A 93 -0.69 -9.55 -14.75
C HIS A 93 -1.10 -10.40 -15.96
N ARG A 94 -2.41 -10.65 -16.16
CA ARG A 94 -2.90 -11.42 -17.31
C ARG A 94 -2.85 -10.64 -18.63
N VAL A 95 -2.66 -9.32 -18.58
CA VAL A 95 -2.65 -8.46 -19.79
C VAL A 95 -1.58 -8.85 -20.80
N THR A 96 -0.49 -9.51 -20.37
CA THR A 96 0.56 -9.98 -21.28
C THR A 96 0.18 -11.24 -22.06
N ASN A 97 -0.91 -11.92 -21.66
CA ASN A 97 -1.27 -13.27 -22.12
C ASN A 97 -2.61 -13.33 -22.88
N VAL A 98 -3.28 -12.19 -23.05
CA VAL A 98 -4.62 -12.10 -23.67
C VAL A 98 -4.58 -11.31 -24.97
N GLN A 99 -5.53 -11.58 -25.87
CA GLN A 99 -5.64 -10.86 -27.15
C GLN A 99 -6.16 -9.43 -26.96
N ASP A 100 -7.08 -9.22 -26.00
CA ASP A 100 -7.63 -7.90 -25.68
C ASP A 100 -7.29 -7.51 -24.22
N PRO A 101 -6.21 -6.74 -24.02
CA PRO A 101 -5.86 -6.21 -22.71
C PRO A 101 -6.92 -5.29 -22.11
N GLU A 102 -7.74 -4.61 -22.92
CA GLU A 102 -8.72 -3.65 -22.39
C GLU A 102 -9.84 -4.34 -21.62
N GLU A 103 -10.25 -5.55 -22.00
CA GLU A 103 -11.23 -6.34 -21.24
C GLU A 103 -10.74 -6.60 -19.80
N VAL A 104 -9.47 -6.99 -19.65
CA VAL A 104 -8.85 -7.24 -18.33
C VAL A 104 -8.75 -5.96 -17.52
N VAL A 105 -8.39 -4.83 -18.15
CA VAL A 105 -8.28 -3.55 -17.44
C VAL A 105 -9.66 -3.02 -17.03
N ASN A 106 -10.70 -3.25 -17.83
CA ASN A 106 -12.09 -2.91 -17.50
C ASN A 106 -12.63 -3.79 -16.35
N GLU A 107 -12.32 -5.09 -16.33
CA GLU A 107 -12.64 -5.94 -15.16
C GLU A 107 -11.93 -5.43 -13.91
N ALA A 108 -10.65 -5.03 -14.04
CA ALA A 108 -9.89 -4.45 -12.93
C ALA A 108 -10.50 -3.12 -12.44
N ASP A 109 -11.04 -2.27 -13.33
CA ASP A 109 -11.72 -1.03 -12.95
C ASP A 109 -12.91 -1.31 -12.02
N ILE A 110 -13.74 -2.29 -12.37
CA ILE A 110 -14.90 -2.71 -11.56
C ILE A 110 -14.45 -3.19 -10.17
N LYS A 111 -13.37 -3.98 -10.11
CA LYS A 111 -12.83 -4.44 -8.82
C LYS A 111 -12.27 -3.30 -7.99
N LEU A 112 -11.57 -2.34 -8.61
CA LEU A 112 -11.05 -1.16 -7.92
C LEU A 112 -12.16 -0.23 -7.45
N ASP A 113 -13.29 -0.15 -8.15
CA ASP A 113 -14.49 0.52 -7.64
C ASP A 113 -14.98 -0.12 -6.34
N ALA A 114 -15.05 -1.45 -6.28
CA ALA A 114 -15.42 -2.15 -5.05
C ALA A 114 -14.41 -1.91 -3.91
N VAL A 115 -13.11 -1.84 -4.23
CA VAL A 115 -12.07 -1.47 -3.25
C VAL A 115 -12.27 -0.03 -2.75
N ARG A 116 -12.56 0.93 -3.65
CA ARG A 116 -12.86 2.32 -3.29
C ARG A 116 -14.05 2.39 -2.32
N GLN A 117 -15.11 1.61 -2.55
CA GLN A 117 -16.24 1.57 -1.62
C GLN A 117 -15.83 1.12 -0.20
N LYS A 118 -14.92 0.13 -0.09
CA LYS A 118 -14.37 -0.29 1.22
C LYS A 118 -13.53 0.80 1.87
N ILE A 119 -12.75 1.56 1.09
CA ILE A 119 -12.05 2.75 1.61
C ILE A 119 -13.05 3.81 2.08
N GLY A 120 -14.21 3.93 1.42
CA GLY A 120 -15.33 4.74 1.90
C GLY A 120 -15.82 4.34 3.29
N LEU A 121 -15.82 3.04 3.62
CA LEU A 121 -16.14 2.55 4.96
C LEU A 121 -15.07 2.97 6.00
N ILE A 122 -13.79 2.98 5.61
CA ILE A 122 -12.71 3.51 6.45
C ILE A 122 -12.94 5.01 6.71
N ALA A 123 -13.29 5.77 5.67
CA ALA A 123 -13.58 7.20 5.79
C ALA A 123 -14.76 7.48 6.74
N GLU A 124 -15.80 6.66 6.69
CA GLU A 124 -16.95 6.75 7.58
C GLU A 124 -16.57 6.46 9.04
N GLU A 125 -15.80 5.39 9.28
CA GLU A 125 -15.38 4.98 10.63
C GLU A 125 -14.45 6.01 11.30
N LEU A 126 -13.68 6.76 10.50
CA LEU A 126 -12.78 7.83 10.94
C LEU A 126 -13.45 9.21 11.05
N ARG A 127 -14.77 9.30 10.86
CA ARG A 127 -15.47 10.58 10.92
C ARG A 127 -15.33 11.22 12.31
N GLY A 128 -14.84 12.45 12.32
CA GLY A 128 -14.61 13.20 13.57
C GLY A 128 -13.40 12.74 14.38
N GLU A 129 -12.61 11.81 13.84
CA GLU A 129 -11.41 11.28 14.50
C GLU A 129 -10.14 11.89 13.90
N ASP A 130 -9.06 11.88 14.69
CA ASP A 130 -7.72 12.13 14.16
C ASP A 130 -7.21 10.88 13.42
N ILE A 131 -7.12 11.00 12.10
CA ILE A 131 -6.68 9.95 11.16
C ILE A 131 -5.32 9.37 11.59
N TYR A 132 -4.40 10.18 12.09
CA TYR A 132 -3.05 9.73 12.45
C TYR A 132 -3.03 8.78 13.65
N GLN A 133 -4.04 8.85 14.53
CA GLN A 133 -4.15 7.93 15.67
C GLN A 133 -4.47 6.49 15.24
N PHE A 134 -5.19 6.34 14.14
CA PHE A 134 -5.64 5.05 13.62
C PHE A 134 -4.89 4.62 12.35
N HIS A 135 -3.95 5.43 11.86
CA HIS A 135 -3.23 5.22 10.60
C HIS A 135 -2.63 3.81 10.46
N ARG A 136 -2.07 3.28 11.55
CA ARG A 136 -1.50 1.92 11.59
C ARG A 136 -2.50 0.80 11.31
N ALA A 137 -3.80 1.02 11.56
CA ALA A 137 -4.84 0.02 11.32
C ALA A 137 -5.09 -0.20 9.83
N PHE A 138 -4.95 0.85 9.01
CA PHE A 138 -5.37 0.84 7.61
C PHE A 138 -4.26 1.11 6.59
N THR A 139 -3.10 1.61 7.02
CA THR A 139 -1.96 1.87 6.13
C THR A 139 -1.60 0.69 5.21
N PRO A 140 -1.64 -0.60 5.62
CA PRO A 140 -1.31 -1.70 4.71
C PRO A 140 -2.34 -1.85 3.58
N GLY A 141 -3.62 -1.61 3.86
CA GLY A 141 -4.67 -1.64 2.84
C GLY A 141 -4.51 -0.50 1.84
N ILE A 142 -4.21 0.70 2.32
CA ILE A 142 -4.05 1.88 1.48
C ILE A 142 -2.80 1.76 0.57
N GLN A 143 -1.68 1.28 1.09
CA GLN A 143 -0.47 1.04 0.28
C GLN A 143 -0.74 0.05 -0.85
N GLU A 144 -1.43 -1.05 -0.55
CA GLU A 144 -1.80 -2.06 -1.56
C GLU A 144 -2.77 -1.51 -2.60
N TYR A 145 -3.73 -0.67 -2.19
CA TYR A 145 -4.63 0.02 -3.12
C TYR A 145 -3.85 0.95 -4.05
N VAL A 146 -2.90 1.73 -3.52
CA VAL A 146 -2.02 2.60 -4.33
C VAL A 146 -1.25 1.77 -5.35
N GLU A 147 -0.66 0.65 -4.93
CA GLU A 147 0.04 -0.28 -5.81
C GLU A 147 -0.88 -0.76 -6.95
N ALA A 148 -2.09 -1.21 -6.63
CA ALA A 148 -3.04 -1.71 -7.62
C ALA A 148 -3.49 -0.63 -8.63
N VAL A 149 -3.90 0.56 -8.17
CA VAL A 149 -4.36 1.63 -9.08
C VAL A 149 -3.23 2.22 -9.90
N SER A 150 -2.02 2.27 -9.36
CA SER A 150 -0.85 2.76 -10.09
C SER A 150 -0.39 1.74 -11.14
N PHE A 151 -0.50 0.45 -10.85
CA PHE A 151 -0.19 -0.60 -11.83
C PHE A 151 -1.18 -0.58 -12.99
N GLN A 152 -2.48 -0.52 -12.69
CA GLN A 152 -3.53 -0.37 -13.71
C GLN A 152 -3.31 0.88 -14.56
N HIS A 153 -3.04 2.02 -13.93
CA HIS A 153 -2.83 3.28 -14.64
C HIS A 153 -1.59 3.22 -15.55
N TYR A 154 -0.51 2.59 -15.11
CA TYR A 154 0.66 2.37 -15.95
C TYR A 154 0.35 1.46 -17.15
N ILE A 155 -0.45 0.41 -16.96
CA ILE A 155 -0.86 -0.49 -18.06
C ILE A 155 -1.56 0.30 -19.16
N ARG A 156 -2.50 1.19 -18.78
CA ARG A 156 -3.30 1.98 -19.73
C ARG A 156 -2.58 3.19 -20.32
N HIS A 157 -1.78 3.91 -19.52
CA HIS A 157 -1.26 5.23 -19.90
C HIS A 157 0.26 5.32 -20.01
N ARG A 158 1.00 4.29 -19.57
CA ARG A 158 2.48 4.26 -19.53
C ARG A 158 3.09 5.41 -18.73
N CYS A 159 2.38 5.89 -17.71
CA CYS A 159 2.85 6.91 -16.79
C CYS A 159 2.43 6.59 -15.35
N LEU A 160 2.96 7.36 -14.40
CA LEU A 160 2.64 7.23 -12.98
C LEU A 160 1.44 8.11 -12.64
N ILE A 161 0.41 7.52 -12.05
CA ILE A 161 -0.73 8.26 -11.47
C ILE A 161 -0.26 9.11 -10.30
N SER A 162 -0.68 10.37 -10.23
CA SER A 162 -0.36 11.27 -9.13
C SER A 162 -1.17 10.98 -7.86
N LEU A 163 -0.67 11.46 -6.71
CA LEU A 163 -1.39 11.38 -5.45
C LEU A 163 -2.73 12.13 -5.53
N GLU A 164 -2.73 13.28 -6.19
CA GLU A 164 -3.91 14.12 -6.38
C GLU A 164 -4.98 13.40 -7.20
N GLU A 165 -4.60 12.70 -8.28
CA GLU A 165 -5.52 11.88 -9.07
C GLU A 165 -6.10 10.70 -8.29
N ILE A 166 -5.31 10.08 -7.40
CA ILE A 166 -5.81 9.03 -6.50
C ILE A 166 -6.83 9.62 -5.53
N ASN A 167 -6.48 10.72 -4.85
CA ASN A 167 -7.34 11.33 -3.84
C ASN A 167 -8.63 11.92 -4.44
N ALA A 168 -8.59 12.40 -5.68
CA ALA A 168 -9.78 12.85 -6.41
C ALA A 168 -10.81 11.72 -6.63
N ARG A 169 -10.38 10.46 -6.64
CA ARG A 169 -11.26 9.28 -6.76
C ARG A 169 -11.77 8.76 -5.42
N LEU A 170 -11.32 9.33 -4.30
CA LEU A 170 -11.70 8.92 -2.94
C LEU A 170 -12.62 9.95 -2.29
N VAL A 171 -13.59 10.42 -3.09
CA VAL A 171 -14.69 11.30 -2.68
C VAL A 171 -15.99 10.51 -2.80
N PHE A 172 -16.72 10.40 -1.70
CA PHE A 172 -17.91 9.58 -1.57
C PHE A 172 -19.10 10.47 -1.25
N MET A 173 -20.14 10.42 -2.09
CA MET A 173 -21.39 11.13 -1.85
C MET A 173 -22.40 10.15 -1.28
N LYS A 174 -22.98 10.50 -0.13
CA LYS A 174 -24.12 9.77 0.42
C LYS A 174 -25.39 10.59 0.21
N ALA A 175 -26.33 10.03 -0.55
CA ALA A 175 -27.71 10.46 -0.48
C ALA A 175 -28.28 9.92 0.83
N GLU A 176 -28.76 10.80 1.70
CA GLU A 176 -29.58 10.35 2.81
C GLU A 176 -30.83 9.68 2.23
N LYS A 177 -31.04 8.40 2.53
CA LYS A 177 -32.34 7.77 2.29
C LYS A 177 -33.28 8.39 3.31
N GLU A 178 -34.12 9.34 2.87
CA GLU A 178 -35.26 9.78 3.66
C GLU A 178 -36.15 8.56 3.97
N GLU A 179 -36.15 8.13 5.23
CA GLU A 179 -37.30 7.42 5.79
C GLU A 179 -38.40 8.47 6.00
N PRO A 180 -39.64 8.28 5.48
CA PRO A 180 -40.70 9.27 5.62
C PRO A 180 -41.26 9.20 7.05
N LYS A 181 -40.61 9.88 7.99
CA LYS A 181 -41.23 10.20 9.28
C LYS A 181 -41.76 11.61 9.22
N GLY A 182 -43.07 11.69 9.04
CA GLY A 182 -43.82 12.94 9.00
C GLY A 182 -43.57 13.79 10.24
N SER A 183 -43.02 14.97 10.02
CA SER A 183 -43.39 16.21 10.70
C SER A 183 -42.71 17.34 9.92
N ALA A 184 -43.52 18.34 9.57
CA ALA A 184 -43.07 19.51 8.84
C ALA A 184 -42.09 20.33 9.71
N GLU A 185 -41.13 20.97 9.03
CA GLU A 185 -40.16 21.95 9.54
C GLU A 185 -38.79 21.41 9.99
N ALA A 186 -37.90 21.11 9.02
CA ALA A 186 -36.45 21.31 9.18
C ALA A 186 -35.76 21.39 7.80
N LEU A 187 -34.72 22.22 7.72
CA LEU A 187 -33.98 22.61 6.52
C LEU A 187 -33.49 21.43 5.67
N ALA A 188 -33.45 21.64 4.35
CA ALA A 188 -32.87 20.75 3.36
C ALA A 188 -31.52 20.18 3.84
N VAL A 189 -31.51 18.90 4.20
CA VAL A 189 -30.31 18.20 4.67
C VAL A 189 -29.46 17.91 3.44
N GLY A 190 -28.39 18.69 3.27
CA GLY A 190 -27.49 18.61 2.14
C GLY A 190 -26.77 17.27 2.09
N ALA A 191 -26.59 16.72 0.88
CA ALA A 191 -25.84 15.50 0.63
C ALA A 191 -24.50 15.50 1.38
N GLN A 192 -24.27 14.49 2.20
CA GLN A 192 -23.07 14.40 3.03
C GLN A 192 -21.91 13.86 2.19
N VAL A 193 -20.87 14.67 2.03
CA VAL A 193 -19.65 14.31 1.31
C VAL A 193 -18.62 13.77 2.30
N LEU A 194 -18.18 12.54 2.07
CA LEU A 194 -17.05 11.93 2.77
C LEU A 194 -15.83 11.91 1.86
N THR A 195 -14.66 12.19 2.42
CA THR A 195 -13.39 12.16 1.66
C THR A 195 -12.35 11.37 2.42
N PHE A 196 -11.56 10.57 1.71
CA PHE A 196 -10.35 9.95 2.24
C PHE A 196 -9.13 10.52 1.54
N GLN A 197 -8.08 10.85 2.29
CA GLN A 197 -6.82 11.37 1.75
C GLN A 197 -5.70 10.35 2.01
N VAL A 198 -5.14 9.80 0.93
CA VAL A 198 -3.93 8.97 1.01
C VAL A 198 -2.77 9.85 1.45
N THR A 199 -1.99 9.38 2.42
CA THR A 199 -0.83 10.14 2.89
C THR A 199 0.31 10.06 1.87
N PRO A 200 1.19 11.07 1.79
CA PRO A 200 2.35 11.00 0.91
C PRO A 200 3.27 9.80 1.23
N ALA A 201 3.34 9.37 2.49
CA ALA A 201 4.10 8.20 2.89
C ALA A 201 3.48 6.90 2.34
N ASP A 202 2.17 6.71 2.48
CA ASP A 202 1.47 5.55 1.92
C ASP A 202 1.60 5.50 0.39
N TYR A 203 1.53 6.66 -0.26
CA TYR A 203 1.73 6.77 -1.71
C TYR A 203 3.13 6.31 -2.11
N LEU A 204 4.18 6.83 -1.47
CA LEU A 204 5.56 6.44 -1.77
C LEU A 204 5.80 4.95 -1.50
N LEU A 205 5.24 4.39 -0.43
CA LEU A 205 5.40 2.98 -0.11
C LEU A 205 4.67 2.08 -1.13
N GLY A 206 3.44 2.42 -1.52
CA GLY A 206 2.71 1.69 -2.57
C GLY A 206 3.38 1.80 -3.95
N VAL A 207 3.91 2.98 -4.31
CA VAL A 207 4.67 3.15 -5.57
C VAL A 207 6.00 2.40 -5.54
N ALA A 208 6.62 2.25 -4.37
CA ALA A 208 7.79 1.39 -4.27
C ALA A 208 7.46 -0.08 -4.56
N ASP A 209 6.34 -0.58 -4.03
CA ASP A 209 5.90 -1.96 -4.25
C ASP A 209 5.46 -2.21 -5.69
N LEU A 210 4.81 -1.22 -6.33
CA LEU A 210 4.53 -1.22 -7.77
C LEU A 210 5.75 -1.60 -8.62
N THR A 211 6.95 -1.18 -8.23
CA THR A 211 8.16 -1.47 -9.03
C THR A 211 8.48 -2.96 -9.11
N GLY A 212 8.09 -3.71 -8.08
CA GLY A 212 8.12 -5.17 -8.06
C GLY A 212 7.17 -5.77 -9.09
N GLU A 213 5.95 -5.26 -9.15
CA GLU A 213 4.93 -5.73 -10.10
C GLU A 213 5.27 -5.36 -11.55
N LEU A 214 5.84 -4.17 -11.78
CA LEU A 214 6.35 -3.78 -13.09
C LEU A 214 7.51 -4.67 -13.54
N MET A 215 8.44 -5.00 -12.65
CA MET A 215 9.50 -5.97 -12.94
C MET A 215 8.89 -7.33 -13.34
N ARG A 216 7.91 -7.86 -12.58
CA ARG A 216 7.23 -9.13 -12.93
C ARG A 216 6.61 -9.07 -14.32
N MET A 217 5.89 -7.98 -14.63
CA MET A 217 5.28 -7.77 -15.93
C MET A 217 6.33 -7.69 -17.06
N CYS A 218 7.47 -7.06 -16.81
CA CYS A 218 8.59 -7.03 -17.75
C CYS A 218 9.05 -8.45 -18.10
N ILE A 219 9.35 -9.28 -17.10
CA ILE A 219 9.85 -10.64 -17.35
C ILE A 219 8.78 -11.49 -18.05
N SER A 220 7.51 -11.37 -17.66
CA SER A 220 6.38 -12.03 -18.33
C SER A 220 6.31 -11.65 -19.81
N SER A 221 6.41 -10.34 -20.12
CA SER A 221 6.37 -9.85 -21.50
C SER A 221 7.53 -10.39 -22.35
N VAL A 222 8.75 -10.46 -21.80
CA VAL A 222 9.90 -11.08 -22.47
C VAL A 222 9.64 -12.56 -22.77
N GLY A 223 9.07 -13.29 -21.80
CA GLY A 223 8.74 -14.71 -21.96
C GLY A 223 7.73 -14.98 -23.09
N ASN A 224 6.84 -14.02 -23.34
CA ASN A 224 5.86 -14.08 -24.43
C ASN A 224 6.38 -13.52 -25.76
N GLY A 225 7.67 -13.17 -25.84
CA GLY A 225 8.30 -12.66 -27.06
C GLY A 225 8.08 -11.16 -27.32
N ASP A 226 7.55 -10.40 -26.35
CA ASP A 226 7.45 -8.93 -26.46
C ASP A 226 8.84 -8.31 -26.30
N ILE A 227 9.27 -7.59 -27.34
CA ILE A 227 10.58 -6.92 -27.40
C ILE A 227 10.50 -5.41 -27.18
N ASP A 228 9.30 -4.83 -27.07
CA ASP A 228 9.07 -3.39 -26.96
C ASP A 228 8.71 -2.96 -25.53
N THR A 229 7.81 -3.70 -24.87
CA THR A 229 7.38 -3.41 -23.49
C THR A 229 8.53 -3.35 -22.49
N PRO A 230 9.52 -4.25 -22.52
CA PRO A 230 10.65 -4.22 -21.58
C PRO A 230 11.41 -2.89 -21.58
N PHE A 231 11.69 -2.31 -22.75
CA PHE A 231 12.44 -1.05 -22.86
C PHE A 231 11.64 0.15 -22.35
N LYS A 232 10.34 0.21 -22.67
CA LYS A 232 9.44 1.25 -22.14
C LYS A 232 9.37 1.19 -20.62
N LEU A 233 9.29 -0.03 -20.08
CA LEU A 233 9.24 -0.28 -18.64
C LEU A 233 10.55 0.07 -17.95
N SER A 234 11.69 -0.30 -18.55
CA SER A 234 13.02 0.09 -18.07
C SER A 234 13.15 1.61 -17.96
N GLN A 235 12.72 2.35 -18.99
CA GLN A 235 12.73 3.81 -18.95
C GLN A 235 11.86 4.36 -17.80
N PHE A 236 10.68 3.79 -17.61
CA PHE A 236 9.78 4.21 -16.54
C PHE A 236 10.34 3.90 -15.13
N LEU A 237 10.90 2.70 -14.92
CA LEU A 237 11.52 2.31 -13.65
C LEU A 237 12.75 3.16 -13.31
N ARG A 238 13.56 3.55 -14.30
CA ARG A 238 14.66 4.52 -14.09
C ARG A 238 14.13 5.84 -13.55
N GLN A 239 13.06 6.37 -14.16
CA GLN A 239 12.46 7.63 -13.69
C GLN A 239 11.93 7.53 -12.25
N ILE A 240 11.31 6.40 -11.89
CA ILE A 240 10.89 6.14 -10.50
C ILE A 240 12.12 6.09 -9.59
N HIS A 241 13.14 5.29 -9.92
CA HIS A 241 14.37 5.18 -9.15
C HIS A 241 15.05 6.53 -8.93
N ASP A 242 15.13 7.37 -9.96
CA ASP A 242 15.70 8.72 -9.85
C ASP A 242 14.87 9.61 -8.94
N GLY A 243 13.53 9.48 -8.98
CA GLY A 243 12.61 10.15 -8.07
C GLY A 243 12.83 9.77 -6.60
N PHE A 244 12.95 8.47 -6.31
CA PHE A 244 13.24 7.99 -4.95
C PHE A 244 14.65 8.36 -4.50
N SER A 245 15.63 8.30 -5.40
CA SER A 245 17.01 8.72 -5.12
C SER A 245 17.11 10.21 -4.82
N TYR A 246 16.28 11.03 -5.48
CA TYR A 246 16.18 12.46 -5.20
C TYR A 246 15.63 12.75 -3.79
N ILE A 247 14.65 11.98 -3.32
CA ILE A 247 14.17 12.07 -1.93
C ILE A 247 15.28 11.66 -0.96
N GLY A 248 15.99 10.57 -1.27
CA GLY A 248 17.15 10.11 -0.51
C GLY A 248 16.83 9.92 0.98
N ASN A 249 17.64 10.53 1.85
CA ASN A 249 17.52 10.41 3.31
C ASN A 249 16.57 11.45 3.93
N THR A 250 15.87 12.25 3.12
CA THR A 250 14.90 13.24 3.63
C THR A 250 13.51 12.65 3.86
N GLY A 251 13.25 11.46 3.32
CA GLY A 251 11.98 10.74 3.49
C GLY A 251 11.94 9.87 4.75
N PRO A 252 10.76 9.27 5.05
CA PRO A 252 10.61 8.29 6.12
C PRO A 252 11.57 7.10 5.95
N TYR A 253 12.02 6.53 7.06
CA TYR A 253 12.97 5.41 7.07
C TYR A 253 12.49 4.19 6.26
N GLU A 254 11.19 3.94 6.25
CA GLU A 254 10.53 2.89 5.48
C GLU A 254 10.76 3.06 3.97
N VAL A 255 10.73 4.31 3.48
CA VAL A 255 10.99 4.64 2.06
C VAL A 255 12.45 4.34 1.71
N SER A 256 13.39 4.65 2.62
CA SER A 256 14.80 4.33 2.41
C SER A 256 15.07 2.82 2.33
N LYS A 257 14.34 1.99 3.09
CA LYS A 257 14.44 0.52 2.96
C LYS A 257 13.99 0.04 1.58
N LYS A 258 12.88 0.58 1.09
CA LYS A 258 12.30 0.21 -0.21
C LYS A 258 13.22 0.55 -1.38
N LEU A 259 14.10 1.55 -1.25
CA LEU A 259 15.09 1.91 -2.27
C LEU A 259 16.02 0.75 -2.63
N HIS A 260 16.34 -0.13 -1.67
CA HIS A 260 17.16 -1.32 -1.95
C HIS A 260 16.43 -2.30 -2.88
N THR A 261 15.20 -2.67 -2.55
CA THR A 261 14.36 -3.56 -3.37
C THR A 261 14.03 -2.96 -4.73
N LEU A 262 13.83 -1.64 -4.79
CA LEU A 262 13.66 -0.89 -6.04
C LEU A 262 14.88 -1.04 -6.96
N ARG A 263 16.10 -0.88 -6.43
CA ARG A 263 17.34 -1.08 -7.22
C ARG A 263 17.46 -2.51 -7.75
N GLN A 264 17.11 -3.51 -6.95
CA GLN A 264 17.10 -4.90 -7.40
C GLN A 264 16.10 -5.12 -8.54
N SER A 265 14.90 -4.53 -8.43
CA SER A 265 13.86 -4.63 -9.45
C SER A 265 14.29 -3.93 -10.74
N LEU A 266 14.90 -2.75 -10.64
CA LEU A 266 15.48 -2.03 -11.78
C LEU A 266 16.58 -2.85 -12.46
N GLY A 267 17.54 -3.40 -11.70
CA GLY A 267 18.64 -4.20 -12.25
C GLY A 267 18.13 -5.38 -13.08
N LYS A 268 17.15 -6.13 -12.57
CA LYS A 268 16.54 -7.25 -13.30
C LYS A 268 15.89 -6.83 -14.62
N VAL A 269 15.24 -5.67 -14.65
CA VAL A 269 14.62 -5.13 -15.86
C VAL A 269 15.67 -4.64 -16.86
N GLU A 270 16.74 -3.99 -16.38
CA GLU A 270 17.85 -3.56 -17.23
C GLU A 270 18.62 -4.75 -17.82
N ASP A 271 18.86 -5.80 -17.04
CA ASP A 271 19.47 -7.05 -17.50
C ASP A 271 18.63 -7.73 -18.58
N ALA A 272 17.30 -7.75 -18.41
CA ALA A 272 16.39 -8.26 -19.43
C ALA A 272 16.46 -7.45 -20.74
N CYS A 273 16.47 -6.12 -20.65
CA CYS A 273 16.62 -5.24 -21.82
C CYS A 273 17.98 -5.42 -22.50
N TYR A 274 19.05 -5.57 -21.72
CA TYR A 274 20.39 -5.83 -22.22
C TYR A 274 20.43 -7.16 -23.00
N ALA A 275 19.91 -8.24 -22.42
CA ALA A 275 19.86 -9.55 -23.05
C ALA A 275 19.08 -9.53 -24.37
N LEU A 276 17.93 -8.82 -24.42
CA LEU A 276 17.17 -8.61 -25.65
C LEU A 276 17.96 -7.86 -26.71
N ARG A 277 18.67 -6.79 -26.31
CA ARG A 277 19.44 -5.98 -27.24
C ARG A 277 20.60 -6.74 -27.86
N VAL A 278 21.35 -7.50 -27.07
CA VAL A 278 22.48 -8.31 -27.55
C VAL A 278 21.97 -9.38 -28.52
N ARG A 279 21.00 -10.21 -28.09
CA ARG A 279 20.46 -11.28 -28.94
C ARG A 279 19.79 -10.76 -30.21
N GLY A 280 19.03 -9.67 -30.09
CA GLY A 280 18.36 -9.04 -31.24
C GLY A 280 19.30 -8.35 -32.22
N SER A 281 20.58 -8.18 -31.86
CA SER A 281 21.63 -7.69 -32.76
C SER A 281 22.41 -8.83 -33.44
N GLU A 282 22.32 -10.06 -32.91
CA GLU A 282 23.03 -11.25 -33.42
C GLU A 282 22.14 -12.15 -34.28
N ILE A 283 20.84 -12.22 -33.99
CA ILE A 283 19.88 -13.14 -34.63
C ILE A 283 18.77 -12.35 -35.34
N PRO A 284 18.38 -12.70 -36.59
CA PRO A 284 17.29 -12.05 -37.30
C PRO A 284 16.00 -12.01 -36.47
N LYS A 285 15.31 -10.87 -36.45
CA LYS A 285 14.19 -10.58 -35.53
C LYS A 285 13.09 -11.66 -35.46
N HIS A 286 12.87 -12.42 -36.54
CA HIS A 286 11.85 -13.48 -36.60
C HIS A 286 12.23 -14.77 -35.84
N MET A 287 13.51 -14.98 -35.53
CA MET A 287 14.01 -16.17 -34.80
C MET A 287 14.24 -15.90 -33.30
N LEU A 288 14.00 -14.67 -32.83
CA LEU A 288 14.27 -14.29 -31.43
C LEU A 288 13.26 -14.89 -30.47
N ALA A 289 11.97 -14.92 -30.83
CA ALA A 289 10.91 -15.46 -29.99
C ALA A 289 11.19 -16.92 -29.61
N ASP A 290 11.60 -17.74 -30.58
CA ASP A 290 11.88 -19.17 -30.38
C ASP A 290 13.04 -19.42 -29.41
N VAL A 291 14.07 -18.56 -29.40
CA VAL A 291 15.23 -18.69 -28.49
C VAL A 291 14.86 -18.41 -27.04
N PHE A 292 13.93 -17.49 -26.78
CA PHE A 292 13.46 -17.20 -25.43
C PHE A 292 12.43 -18.22 -24.95
N SER A 293 11.54 -18.72 -25.82
CA SER A 293 10.61 -19.80 -25.48
C SER A 293 11.32 -21.12 -25.17
N SER A 294 12.42 -21.43 -25.89
CA SER A 294 13.20 -22.66 -25.70
C SER A 294 14.02 -22.69 -24.40
N ARG A 295 14.25 -21.54 -23.75
CA ARG A 295 14.99 -21.51 -22.48
C ARG A 295 14.08 -21.73 -21.27
N ASN A 296 12.81 -21.35 -21.35
CA ASN A 296 11.84 -21.64 -20.29
C ASN A 296 11.56 -23.15 -20.15
N THR A 297 11.58 -23.90 -21.26
CA THR A 297 11.41 -25.37 -21.21
C THR A 297 12.57 -26.08 -20.54
N LEU A 298 13.81 -25.59 -20.72
CA LEU A 298 15.01 -26.17 -20.10
C LEU A 298 15.11 -25.86 -18.60
N ILE A 299 14.64 -24.70 -18.15
CA ILE A 299 14.67 -24.34 -16.72
C ILE A 299 13.65 -25.16 -15.92
N ASP A 300 12.49 -25.49 -16.49
CA ASP A 300 11.49 -26.35 -15.85
C ASP A 300 11.87 -27.84 -15.80
N THR A 301 12.87 -28.29 -16.58
CA THR A 301 13.30 -29.70 -16.56
C THR A 301 14.41 -30.01 -15.55
N GLU A 302 15.16 -29.01 -15.08
CA GLU A 302 16.29 -29.22 -14.16
C GLU A 302 15.88 -29.27 -12.67
N ASP A 303 14.71 -28.74 -12.28
CA ASP A 303 14.20 -28.83 -10.89
C ASP A 303 13.39 -30.12 -10.61
N GLY A 304 13.41 -31.08 -11.54
CA GLY A 304 12.52 -32.24 -11.55
C GLY A 304 13.19 -33.60 -11.71
N VAL A 305 14.43 -33.81 -11.27
CA VAL A 305 15.03 -35.16 -11.23
C VAL A 305 15.92 -35.36 -9.98
N VAL A 306 15.37 -36.13 -9.03
CA VAL A 306 15.96 -36.96 -7.94
C VAL A 306 17.17 -36.40 -7.17
#